data_AF-F6IH50-F1
#
_entry.id   AF-F6IH50-F1
#
_cell.length_a   1.000
_cell.length_b   1.000
_cell.length_c   1.000
_cell.angle_alpha   90.00
_cell.angle_beta   90.00
_cell.angle_gamma   90.00
#
_symmetry.space_group_name_H-M   'P 1'
#
loop_
_entity.id
_entity.type
_entity.pdbx_description
1 polymer ?
#
loop_
_entity_poly.entity_id
_entity_poly.type
_entity_poly.pdbx_seq_one_letter_code
_entity_poly.pdbx_strand_id
1 'polypeptide(L)'
;MDNGQTCIAKERCLAMDLNFLLHIHQIHVIKANATSDEKSRQIHLDKAALHAEEIGSLRVPPLQAVTLLSSVSADTLSYGTYAWDRPVKPTFSLDSWENEGGAVRQPDVPDALETKLTLTPQYFVGSAVFSDLAQAVAEHARQKSDKLQGDN
;
A
#
# COMPACT_ATOMS: atom_id res chain seq x y z
N MET A 1 17.56 -10.89 53.53
CA MET A 1 16.51 -10.74 52.49
C MET A 1 17.23 -10.26 51.26
N ASP A 2 17.61 -11.26 50.47
CA ASP A 2 18.26 -11.14 49.18
C ASP A 2 17.16 -10.83 48.16
N ASN A 3 17.39 -9.86 47.27
CA ASN A 3 16.63 -9.68 46.04
C ASN A 3 17.45 -8.79 45.10
N GLY A 4 18.55 -9.35 44.62
CA GLY A 4 19.13 -8.95 43.35
C GLY A 4 18.12 -9.17 42.23
N GLN A 5 17.64 -8.09 41.62
CA GLN A 5 17.08 -8.11 40.28
C GLN A 5 17.83 -7.08 39.44
N THR A 6 19.00 -7.52 38.99
CA THR A 6 19.66 -7.03 37.79
C THR A 6 18.77 -7.28 36.59
N CYS A 7 17.97 -6.29 36.20
CA CYS A 7 17.30 -6.29 34.89
C CYS A 7 18.31 -5.87 33.82
N ILE A 8 19.23 -6.78 33.48
CA ILE A 8 19.97 -6.72 32.21
C ILE A 8 19.02 -7.27 31.13
N ALA A 9 18.20 -6.40 30.55
CA ALA A 9 17.41 -6.72 29.37
C ALA A 9 17.17 -5.45 28.51
N LYS A 10 18.21 -5.13 27.74
CA LYS A 10 18.20 -4.62 26.36
C LYS A 10 16.79 -4.56 25.72
N GLU A 11 16.38 -3.37 25.26
CA GLU A 11 15.45 -3.14 24.14
C GLU A 11 13.98 -3.60 24.25
N ARG A 12 13.26 -3.28 25.35
CA ARG A 12 11.78 -3.38 25.36
C ARG A 12 11.06 -2.24 26.10
N CYS A 13 11.49 -1.00 25.91
CA CYS A 13 10.51 0.11 25.97
C CYS A 13 9.75 0.05 24.65
N LEU A 14 8.48 -0.34 24.72
CA LEU A 14 7.57 -0.57 23.60
C LEU A 14 7.63 0.59 22.60
N ALA A 15 8.36 0.40 21.50
CA ALA A 15 8.19 1.25 20.33
C ALA A 15 6.73 1.12 19.92
N MET A 16 5.95 2.20 20.07
CA MET A 16 4.55 2.21 19.65
C MET A 16 4.46 1.81 18.17
N ASP A 17 3.46 1.00 17.84
CA ASP A 17 3.22 0.58 16.46
C ASP A 17 3.00 1.80 15.55
N LEU A 18 3.52 1.73 14.32
CA LEU A 18 3.44 2.82 13.35
C LEU A 18 1.99 3.18 13.04
N ASN A 19 1.09 2.19 12.94
CA ASN A 19 -0.32 2.45 12.65
C ASN A 19 -1.00 3.19 13.81
N PHE A 20 -0.62 2.86 15.04
CA PHE A 20 -1.12 3.53 16.23
C PHE A 20 -0.65 4.99 16.29
N LEU A 21 0.62 5.25 15.98
CA LEU A 21 1.16 6.62 15.90
C LEU A 21 0.48 7.45 14.80
N LEU A 22 0.24 6.87 13.62
CA LEU A 22 -0.50 7.51 12.53
C LEU A 22 -1.94 7.87 12.96
N HIS A 23 -2.61 6.96 13.66
CA HIS A 23 -3.96 7.18 14.16
C HIS A 23 -4.00 8.32 15.20
N ILE A 24 -3.07 8.33 16.17
CA ILE A 24 -3.00 9.39 17.18
C ILE A 24 -2.67 10.75 16.55
N HIS A 25 -1.74 10.78 15.59
CA HIS A 25 -1.43 12.00 14.84
C HIS A 25 -2.68 12.58 14.17
N GLN A 26 -3.46 11.74 13.47
CA GLN A 26 -4.72 12.15 12.85
C GLN A 26 -5.73 12.70 13.86
N ILE A 27 -5.88 12.05 15.02
CA ILE A 27 -6.77 12.53 16.09
C ILE A 27 -6.36 13.94 16.54
N HIS A 28 -5.06 14.20 16.72
CA HIS A 28 -4.59 15.51 17.15
C HIS A 28 -4.82 16.60 16.11
N VAL A 29 -4.63 16.29 14.82
CA VAL A 29 -4.95 17.22 13.72
C VAL A 29 -6.45 17.53 13.68
N ILE A 30 -7.30 16.51 13.81
CA ILE A 30 -8.76 16.70 13.84
C ILE A 30 -9.16 17.56 15.04
N LYS A 31 -8.61 17.29 16.22
CA LYS A 31 -8.87 18.07 17.44
C LYS A 31 -8.40 19.52 17.30
N ALA A 32 -7.22 19.76 16.72
CA ALA A 32 -6.72 21.10 16.42
C ALA A 32 -7.70 21.86 15.51
N ASN A 33 -8.22 21.20 14.47
CA ASN A 33 -9.15 21.81 13.52
C ASN A 33 -10.56 22.04 14.11
N ALA A 34 -11.00 21.17 15.03
CA ALA A 34 -12.28 21.31 15.72
C ALA A 34 -12.25 22.35 16.86
N THR A 35 -11.07 22.79 17.28
CA THR A 35 -10.90 23.72 18.41
C THR A 35 -10.93 25.17 17.94
N SER A 36 -11.81 25.98 18.51
CA SER A 36 -11.93 27.42 18.20
C SER A 36 -10.95 28.29 18.99
N ASP A 37 -10.45 27.82 20.13
CA ASP A 37 -9.46 28.52 20.97
C ASP A 37 -8.04 28.32 20.45
N GLU A 38 -7.31 29.43 20.24
CA GLU A 38 -5.96 29.44 19.67
C GLU A 38 -4.95 28.66 20.51
N LYS A 39 -5.01 28.84 21.84
CA LYS A 39 -4.06 28.20 22.76
C LYS A 39 -4.25 26.69 22.79
N SER A 40 -5.51 26.27 22.88
CA SER A 40 -5.89 24.86 22.86
C SER A 40 -5.58 24.19 21.52
N ARG A 41 -5.76 24.92 20.40
CA ARG A 41 -5.35 24.47 19.07
C ARG A 41 -3.85 24.27 18.98
N GLN A 42 -3.05 25.22 19.47
CA GLN A 42 -1.59 25.10 19.46
C GLN A 42 -1.11 23.87 20.23
N ILE A 43 -1.69 23.58 21.39
CA ILE A 43 -1.36 22.36 22.16
C ILE A 43 -1.60 21.08 21.35
N HIS A 44 -2.67 21.05 20.55
CA HIS A 44 -2.94 19.92 19.67
C HIS A 44 -1.99 19.83 18.48
N LEU A 45 -1.57 20.97 17.92
CA LEU A 45 -0.55 21.02 16.86
C LEU A 45 0.83 20.59 17.37
N ASP A 46 1.24 21.01 18.57
CA ASP A 46 2.51 20.61 19.17
C ASP A 46 2.56 19.08 19.38
N LYS A 47 1.45 18.48 19.83
CA LYS A 47 1.32 17.02 19.94
C LYS A 47 1.34 16.34 18.58
N ALA A 48 0.68 16.90 17.58
CA ALA A 48 0.71 16.35 16.22
C ALA A 48 2.13 16.39 15.63
N ALA A 49 2.90 17.44 15.91
CA ALA A 49 4.30 17.58 15.49
C ALA A 49 5.19 16.52 16.15
N LEU A 50 5.06 16.32 17.47
CA LEU A 50 5.78 15.26 18.19
C LEU A 50 5.56 13.88 17.56
N HIS A 51 4.31 13.52 17.28
CA HIS A 51 4.01 12.24 16.65
C HIS A 51 4.51 12.14 15.21
N ALA A 52 4.57 13.26 14.47
CA ALA A 52 5.15 13.27 13.13
C ALA A 52 6.66 12.96 13.14
N GLU A 53 7.38 13.44 14.16
CA GLU A 53 8.81 13.12 14.35
C GLU A 53 9.02 11.64 14.73
N GLU A 54 8.17 11.10 15.61
CA GLU A 54 8.19 9.68 15.98
C GLU A 54 7.91 8.79 14.75
N ILE A 55 6.92 9.15 13.93
CA ILE A 55 6.62 8.48 12.65
C ILE A 55 7.83 8.57 11.70
N GLY A 56 8.47 9.73 11.60
CA GLY A 56 9.67 9.94 10.79
C GLY A 56 10.82 9.04 11.22
N SER A 57 10.99 8.85 12.53
CA SER A 57 12.04 7.99 13.11
C SER A 57 11.80 6.50 12.85
N LEU A 58 10.54 6.08 12.68
CA LEU A 58 10.16 4.71 12.31
C LEU A 58 10.17 4.44 10.81
N ARG A 59 10.22 5.49 9.97
CA ARG A 59 10.34 5.33 8.53
C ARG A 59 11.76 4.91 8.19
N VAL A 60 11.88 3.84 7.40
CA VAL A 60 13.16 3.48 6.78
C VAL A 60 13.59 4.65 5.90
N PRO A 61 14.78 5.25 6.13
CA PRO A 61 15.24 6.35 5.30
C PRO A 61 15.35 5.88 3.84
N PRO A 62 15.03 6.74 2.86
CA PRO A 62 15.02 6.36 1.45
C PRO A 62 16.32 5.69 0.99
N LEU A 63 17.45 6.16 1.54
CA LEU A 63 18.78 5.61 1.26
C LEU A 63 18.95 4.18 1.76
N GLN A 64 18.38 3.80 2.91
CA GLN A 64 18.43 2.42 3.41
C GLN A 64 17.48 1.49 2.64
N ALA A 65 16.33 2.02 2.17
CA ALA A 65 15.44 1.26 1.30
C ALA A 65 16.13 0.90 -0.03
N VAL A 66 16.89 1.85 -0.61
CA VAL A 66 17.71 1.61 -1.81
C VAL A 66 18.82 0.60 -1.53
N THR A 67 19.49 0.66 -0.36
CA THR A 67 20.51 -0.34 -0.01
C THR A 67 19.92 -1.74 0.15
N LEU A 68 18.75 -1.88 0.79
CA LEU A 68 18.03 -3.16 0.87
C LEU A 68 17.63 -3.68 -0.51
N LEU A 69 17.15 -2.80 -1.40
CA LEU A 69 16.82 -3.14 -2.78
C LEU A 69 18.07 -3.51 -3.60
N SER A 70 19.22 -2.89 -3.32
CA SER A 70 20.51 -3.23 -3.94
C SER A 70 21.17 -4.49 -3.37
N SER A 71 20.75 -4.92 -2.18
CA SER A 71 21.18 -6.19 -1.55
C SER A 71 20.41 -7.40 -2.08
N VAL A 72 19.31 -7.15 -2.82
CA VAL A 72 18.74 -8.16 -3.70
C VAL A 72 19.76 -8.38 -4.80
N SER A 73 20.40 -9.56 -4.77
CA SER A 73 21.41 -9.98 -5.75
C SER A 73 21.01 -9.58 -7.16
N ALA A 74 21.95 -9.07 -7.96
CA ALA A 74 21.74 -8.73 -9.37
C ALA A 74 21.29 -9.95 -10.22
N ASP A 75 21.41 -11.16 -9.68
CA ASP A 75 20.87 -12.39 -10.26
C ASP A 75 19.39 -12.66 -9.92
N THR A 76 18.80 -11.91 -8.98
CA THR A 76 17.41 -12.07 -8.56
C THR A 76 16.55 -10.98 -9.17
N LEU A 77 16.23 -11.16 -10.45
CA LEU A 77 15.17 -10.42 -11.15
C LEU A 77 13.81 -10.71 -10.48
N SER A 78 13.37 -9.83 -9.58
CA SER A 78 12.00 -9.83 -9.08
C SER A 78 11.09 -9.14 -10.11
N TYR A 79 10.76 -9.87 -11.17
CA TYR A 79 9.62 -9.51 -12.01
C TYR A 79 8.37 -10.00 -11.30
N GLY A 80 7.43 -9.09 -11.01
CA GLY A 80 6.13 -9.46 -10.46
C GLY A 80 5.59 -10.66 -11.24
N THR A 81 5.40 -11.77 -10.54
CA THR A 81 4.81 -12.99 -11.09
C THR A 81 3.36 -12.70 -11.42
N TYR A 82 3.12 -12.14 -12.59
CA TYR A 82 1.84 -12.29 -13.23
C TYR A 82 1.72 -13.77 -13.54
N ALA A 83 0.78 -14.42 -12.86
CA ALA A 83 0.41 -15.78 -13.16
C ALA A 83 0.19 -15.88 -14.67
N TRP A 84 0.98 -16.73 -15.34
CA TRP A 84 0.74 -17.41 -16.62
C TRP A 84 1.83 -17.40 -17.71
N ASP A 85 2.95 -16.67 -17.64
CA ASP A 85 3.87 -16.64 -18.79
C ASP A 85 5.15 -17.50 -18.68
N ARG A 86 5.51 -18.15 -19.80
CA ARG A 86 6.75 -18.95 -20.01
C ARG A 86 7.44 -18.47 -21.31
N PRO A 87 8.74 -18.76 -21.54
CA PRO A 87 9.90 -17.88 -21.46
C PRO A 87 10.45 -17.39 -22.83
N VAL A 88 11.34 -16.37 -22.86
CA VAL A 88 12.22 -16.08 -24.02
C VAL A 88 13.61 -15.61 -23.55
N LYS A 89 14.67 -16.10 -24.19
CA LYS A 89 16.08 -15.73 -23.95
C LYS A 89 16.50 -14.60 -24.90
N PRO A 90 17.06 -13.46 -24.45
CA PRO A 90 17.37 -12.36 -25.35
C PRO A 90 18.77 -12.49 -25.99
N THR A 91 18.86 -12.04 -27.24
CA THR A 91 19.97 -12.24 -28.19
C THR A 91 20.58 -10.90 -28.62
N PHE A 92 21.03 -10.05 -27.68
CA PHE A 92 21.58 -8.73 -28.05
C PHE A 92 22.93 -8.45 -27.39
N SER A 93 23.90 -8.02 -28.22
CA SER A 93 25.29 -7.69 -27.85
C SER A 93 25.38 -6.30 -27.23
N LEU A 94 26.28 -6.17 -26.25
CA LEU A 94 26.47 -5.02 -25.36
C LEU A 94 27.09 -3.78 -26.02
N ASP A 95 27.36 -3.82 -27.34
CA ASP A 95 28.15 -2.80 -28.06
C ASP A 95 27.33 -1.56 -28.50
N SER A 96 26.03 -1.50 -28.21
CA SER A 96 25.15 -0.39 -28.61
C SER A 96 25.16 0.82 -27.66
N TRP A 97 25.95 0.78 -26.58
CA TRP A 97 25.88 1.78 -25.50
C TRP A 97 26.83 2.97 -25.65
N GLU A 98 27.80 2.94 -26.56
CA GLU A 98 28.83 3.99 -26.67
C GLU A 98 28.58 5.06 -27.75
N ASN A 99 27.46 5.03 -28.49
CA ASN A 99 27.21 6.03 -29.54
C ASN A 99 26.44 7.27 -29.03
N GLU A 100 27.18 8.14 -28.34
CA GLU A 100 27.20 9.61 -28.46
C GLU A 100 25.88 10.42 -28.51
N GLY A 101 25.63 11.15 -27.41
CA GLY A 101 25.52 12.61 -27.50
C GLY A 101 24.20 13.24 -27.97
N GLY A 102 23.23 13.34 -27.06
CA GLY A 102 22.46 14.58 -26.88
C GLY A 102 21.47 15.00 -27.97
N ALA A 103 20.33 14.34 -28.06
CA ALA A 103 19.02 14.96 -28.23
C ALA A 103 17.93 13.91 -28.00
N VAL A 104 17.17 14.02 -26.91
CA VAL A 104 15.95 13.24 -26.75
C VAL A 104 14.98 13.74 -27.82
N ARG A 105 14.74 12.97 -28.88
CA ARG A 105 13.62 13.24 -29.78
C ARG A 105 12.34 13.15 -28.96
N GLN A 106 11.61 14.25 -28.87
CA GLN A 106 10.28 14.25 -28.30
C GLN A 106 9.43 13.29 -29.15
N PRO A 107 8.78 12.29 -28.54
CA PRO A 107 7.91 11.39 -29.29
C PRO A 107 6.75 12.21 -29.86
N ASP A 108 6.50 12.09 -31.16
CA ASP A 108 5.27 12.56 -31.77
C ASP A 108 4.13 11.81 -31.09
N VAL A 109 3.36 12.52 -30.25
CA VAL A 109 2.15 11.98 -29.64
C VAL A 109 1.07 12.05 -30.71
N PRO A 110 0.62 10.91 -31.30
CA PRO A 110 -0.68 10.94 -31.94
C PRO A 110 -1.69 11.23 -30.84
N ASP A 111 -2.49 12.27 -31.05
CA ASP A 111 -3.54 12.75 -30.14
C ASP A 111 -4.37 11.55 -29.63
N ALA A 112 -4.00 11.05 -28.45
CA ALA A 112 -4.48 9.79 -27.96
C ALA A 112 -5.87 10.04 -27.40
N LEU A 113 -6.89 9.72 -28.20
CA LEU A 113 -8.29 9.62 -27.80
C LEU A 113 -8.36 9.12 -26.35
N GLU A 114 -8.97 9.93 -25.48
CA GLU A 114 -9.23 9.63 -24.09
C GLU A 114 -9.91 8.26 -23.96
N THR A 115 -9.13 7.21 -23.70
CA THR A 115 -9.66 5.88 -23.44
C THR A 115 -10.20 5.87 -22.02
N LYS A 116 -11.46 6.29 -21.89
CA LYS A 116 -12.23 6.24 -20.65
C LYS A 116 -12.41 4.77 -20.25
N LEU A 117 -11.55 4.27 -19.36
CA LEU A 117 -11.66 2.96 -18.74
C LEU A 117 -12.98 2.88 -17.97
N THR A 118 -13.97 2.25 -18.59
CA THR A 118 -15.27 2.04 -17.96
C THR A 118 -15.21 0.69 -17.26
N LEU A 119 -14.87 0.68 -15.96
CA LEU A 119 -14.97 -0.54 -15.16
C LEU A 119 -16.44 -0.88 -14.97
N THR A 120 -16.89 -1.97 -15.61
CA THR A 120 -18.22 -2.52 -15.36
C THR A 120 -18.24 -3.20 -13.98
N PRO A 121 -19.20 -2.86 -13.09
CA PRO A 121 -19.30 -3.49 -11.78
C PRO A 121 -19.59 -4.99 -11.93
N GLN A 122 -18.99 -5.80 -11.05
CA GLN A 122 -19.17 -7.26 -10.99
C GLN A 122 -19.75 -7.64 -9.63
N TYR A 123 -20.79 -8.46 -9.62
CA TYR A 123 -21.54 -8.90 -8.45
C TYR A 123 -21.41 -10.42 -8.30
N PHE A 124 -21.10 -10.89 -7.10
CA PHE A 124 -20.81 -12.29 -6.82
C PHE A 124 -21.95 -12.93 -6.02
N VAL A 125 -22.43 -14.09 -6.46
CA VAL A 125 -23.48 -14.87 -5.78
C VAL A 125 -23.05 -16.33 -5.73
N GLY A 126 -22.54 -16.77 -4.58
CA GLY A 126 -21.89 -18.08 -4.47
C GLY A 126 -20.64 -18.14 -5.36
N SER A 127 -20.60 -19.10 -6.28
CA SER A 127 -19.52 -19.25 -7.28
C SER A 127 -19.78 -18.53 -8.61
N ALA A 128 -20.95 -17.90 -8.79
CA ALA A 128 -21.33 -17.23 -10.04
C ALA A 128 -21.06 -15.71 -9.99
N VAL A 129 -20.74 -15.13 -11.14
CA VAL A 129 -20.43 -13.69 -11.31
C VAL A 129 -21.42 -13.08 -12.30
N PHE A 130 -21.98 -11.92 -11.94
CA PHE A 130 -22.96 -11.18 -12.73
C PHE A 130 -22.47 -9.75 -12.95
N SER A 131 -22.66 -9.23 -14.16
CA SER A 131 -22.42 -7.81 -14.47
C SER A 131 -23.61 -6.91 -14.14
N ASP A 132 -24.81 -7.49 -14.02
CA ASP A 132 -26.05 -6.80 -13.67
C ASP A 132 -26.47 -7.14 -12.23
N LEU A 133 -26.72 -6.10 -11.43
CA LEU A 133 -27.17 -6.22 -10.05
C LEU A 133 -28.52 -6.94 -9.95
N ALA A 134 -29.44 -6.71 -10.89
CA ALA A 134 -30.77 -7.32 -10.84
C ALA A 134 -30.68 -8.86 -10.95
N GLN A 135 -29.79 -9.35 -11.81
CA GLN A 135 -29.53 -10.79 -11.98
C GLN A 135 -28.88 -11.39 -10.73
N ALA A 136 -27.91 -10.69 -10.13
CA ALA A 136 -27.28 -11.13 -8.89
C ALA A 136 -28.30 -11.25 -7.74
N VAL A 137 -29.18 -10.26 -7.58
CA VAL A 137 -30.21 -10.28 -6.53
C VAL A 137 -31.20 -11.42 -6.74
N ALA A 138 -31.60 -11.69 -7.99
CA ALA A 138 -32.50 -12.80 -8.31
C ALA A 138 -31.88 -14.17 -7.96
N GLU A 139 -30.62 -14.39 -8.32
CA GLU A 139 -29.92 -15.64 -7.99
C GLU A 139 -29.68 -15.80 -6.49
N HIS A 140 -29.39 -14.72 -5.78
CA HIS A 140 -29.26 -14.76 -4.33
C HIS A 140 -30.58 -15.14 -3.65
N ALA A 141 -31.71 -14.65 -4.15
CA ALA A 141 -33.03 -15.03 -3.66
C ALA A 141 -33.33 -16.52 -3.90
N ARG A 142 -32.96 -17.05 -5.07
CA ARG A 142 -33.11 -18.49 -5.41
C ARG A 142 -32.25 -19.37 -4.50
N GLN A 143 -30.97 -19.04 -4.30
CA GLN A 143 -30.10 -19.80 -3.39
C GLN A 143 -30.64 -19.79 -1.95
N LYS A 144 -31.23 -18.67 -1.52
CA LYS A 144 -31.84 -18.57 -0.19
C LYS A 144 -33.09 -19.44 -0.07
N SER A 145 -33.93 -19.55 -1.11
CA SER A 145 -35.08 -20.46 -1.10
C SER A 145 -34.66 -21.93 -1.11
N ASP A 146 -33.65 -22.29 -1.92
CA ASP A 146 -33.15 -23.66 -2.02
C ASP A 146 -32.52 -24.11 -0.69
N LYS A 147 -31.78 -23.21 -0.03
CA LYS A 147 -31.20 -23.48 1.30
C LYS A 147 -32.27 -23.72 2.37
N LEU A 148 -33.39 -23.02 2.30
CA LEU A 148 -34.51 -23.23 3.24
C LEU A 148 -35.30 -24.52 2.98
N GLN A 149 -35.25 -25.06 1.77
CA GLN A 149 -35.90 -26.32 1.42
C GLN A 149 -35.05 -27.56 1.74
N GLY A 150 -33.72 -27.42 1.83
CA GLY A 150 -32.81 -28.51 2.19
C GLY A 150 -32.70 -28.82 3.69
N ASP A 151 -33.35 -28.02 4.55
CA ASP A 151 -33.36 -28.17 6.02
C ASP A 151 -34.66 -28.87 6.54
N ASN A 152 -35.41 -29.56 5.68
CA ASN A 152 -36.47 -30.54 6.03
C ASN A 152 -36.04 -31.96 5.63
#